data_AF-A0A7R8X3B9-F1
#
_entry.id   AF-A0A7R8X3B9-F1
#
_cell.length_a   1.000
_cell.length_b   1.000
_cell.length_c   1.000
_cell.angle_alpha   90.00
_cell.angle_beta   90.00
_cell.angle_gamma   90.00
#
_symmetry.space_group_name_H-M   'P 1'
#
loop_
_entity.id
_entity.type
_entity.pdbx_description
1 polymer ?
#
loop_
_entity_poly.entity_id
_entity_poly.type
_entity_poly.pdbx_seq_one_letter_code
_entity_poly.pdbx_strand_id
1 'polypeptide(L)'
;MKEQYGIDSMPETAENVADDFNIEREAQDLMAFRSQQKAAAAQESGVFDAEITPVTIQRRKQEPLIFAKDEHLRATSLEALAGLRGIVRPDGTVTAGNASGVNDGACALLLATEAAAAENGLVPKARVLGMATAGVAPRIMGFGPAPACRKVLALTGLTLDQMDVIELNEAFAAQGLAVMRDLGLADDDVRVNPNGGAIALGHPLGASGARLVTTAMYQLHRT
;
A
#
# COMPACT_ATOMS: atom_id res chain seq x y z
N MET A 1 4.50 -4.20 -29.19
CA MET A 1 4.13 -4.14 -27.76
C MET A 1 3.30 -5.36 -27.36
N LYS A 2 2.06 -5.53 -27.84
CA LYS A 2 1.22 -6.70 -27.50
C LYS A 2 1.90 -8.06 -27.75
N GLU A 3 2.46 -8.25 -28.95
CA GLU A 3 3.11 -9.52 -29.33
C GLU A 3 4.38 -9.82 -28.51
N GLN A 4 5.05 -8.79 -28.01
CA GLN A 4 6.33 -8.94 -27.29
C GLN A 4 6.16 -9.01 -25.77
N TYR A 5 5.17 -8.30 -25.23
CA TYR A 5 5.07 -8.05 -23.78
C TYR A 5 3.68 -8.32 -23.18
N GLY A 6 2.67 -8.62 -24.01
CA GLY A 6 1.28 -8.64 -23.58
C GLY A 6 0.66 -7.25 -23.45
N ILE A 7 -0.64 -7.22 -23.11
CA ILE A 7 -1.41 -6.01 -22.77
C ILE A 7 -2.36 -6.30 -21.60
N ASP A 8 -1.91 -7.17 -20.69
CA ASP A 8 -2.69 -7.62 -19.56
C ASP A 8 -3.10 -6.41 -18.70
N SER A 9 -4.37 -6.35 -18.34
CA SER A 9 -4.88 -5.40 -17.36
C SER A 9 -4.27 -5.67 -15.98
N MET A 10 -4.32 -4.67 -15.09
CA MET A 10 -3.73 -4.83 -13.75
C MET A 10 -4.30 -6.04 -12.97
N PRO A 11 -5.62 -6.31 -12.97
CA PRO A 11 -6.15 -7.54 -12.36
C PRO A 11 -5.65 -8.82 -13.05
N GLU A 12 -5.49 -8.85 -14.37
CA GLU A 12 -4.90 -9.99 -15.08
C GLU A 12 -3.45 -10.24 -14.64
N THR A 13 -2.66 -9.18 -14.45
CA THR A 13 -1.30 -9.32 -13.91
C THR A 13 -1.28 -9.83 -12.47
N ALA A 14 -2.30 -9.53 -11.68
CA ALA A 14 -2.42 -10.04 -10.31
C ALA A 14 -2.80 -11.52 -10.27
N GLU A 15 -3.69 -11.98 -11.16
CA GLU A 15 -3.97 -13.41 -11.34
C GLU A 15 -2.72 -14.15 -11.81
N ASN A 16 -1.97 -13.59 -12.76
CA ASN A 16 -0.70 -14.15 -13.21
C ASN A 16 0.31 -14.29 -12.07
N VAL A 17 0.40 -13.31 -11.16
CA VAL A 17 1.26 -13.41 -9.97
C VAL A 17 0.72 -14.47 -9.00
N ALA A 18 -0.59 -14.55 -8.81
CA ALA A 18 -1.18 -15.60 -7.97
C ALA A 18 -0.88 -16.99 -8.52
N ASP A 19 -1.01 -17.20 -9.82
CA ASP A 19 -0.72 -18.47 -10.49
C ASP A 19 0.79 -18.81 -10.44
N ASP A 20 1.66 -17.88 -10.86
CA ASP A 20 3.10 -18.12 -10.96
C ASP A 20 3.78 -18.33 -9.59
N PHE A 21 3.26 -17.69 -8.54
CA PHE A 21 3.82 -17.73 -7.19
C PHE A 21 2.99 -18.57 -6.21
N ASN A 22 1.95 -19.25 -6.69
CA ASN A 22 1.05 -20.10 -5.90
C ASN A 22 0.44 -19.36 -4.70
N ILE A 23 -0.17 -18.19 -4.95
CA ILE A 23 -0.82 -17.39 -3.89
C ILE A 23 -2.30 -17.76 -3.81
N GLU A 24 -2.64 -18.43 -2.73
CA GLU A 24 -3.96 -18.99 -2.47
C GLU A 24 -5.01 -17.89 -2.27
N ARG A 25 -6.23 -18.13 -2.76
CA ARG A 25 -7.37 -17.20 -2.62
C ARG A 25 -7.64 -16.88 -1.15
N GLU A 26 -7.59 -17.88 -0.29
CA GLU A 26 -7.84 -17.75 1.14
C GLU A 26 -6.80 -16.84 1.81
N ALA A 27 -5.54 -16.92 1.39
CA ALA A 27 -4.48 -16.04 1.88
C ALA A 27 -4.71 -14.59 1.42
N GLN A 28 -5.13 -14.40 0.16
CA GLN A 28 -5.48 -13.08 -0.38
C GLN A 28 -6.62 -12.43 0.40
N ASP A 29 -7.70 -13.18 0.65
CA ASP A 29 -8.86 -12.69 1.40
C ASP A 29 -8.50 -12.42 2.88
N LEU A 30 -7.62 -13.24 3.48
CA LEU A 30 -7.15 -13.02 4.85
C LEU A 30 -6.30 -11.74 4.96
N MET A 31 -5.40 -11.49 4.00
CA MET A 31 -4.63 -10.24 3.95
C MET A 31 -5.58 -9.03 3.80
N ALA A 32 -6.56 -9.12 2.90
CA ALA A 32 -7.55 -8.07 2.69
C ALA A 32 -8.38 -7.78 3.96
N PHE A 33 -8.82 -8.83 4.65
CA PHE A 33 -9.54 -8.71 5.92
C PHE A 33 -8.69 -8.01 6.99
N ARG A 34 -7.43 -8.44 7.15
CA ARG A 34 -6.48 -7.80 8.09
C ARG A 34 -6.23 -6.34 7.75
N SER A 35 -6.09 -6.00 6.46
CA SER A 35 -5.93 -4.61 6.01
C SER A 35 -7.12 -3.75 6.44
N GLN A 36 -8.35 -4.22 6.24
CA GLN A 36 -9.58 -3.53 6.68
C GLN A 36 -9.64 -3.37 8.21
N GLN A 37 -9.31 -4.44 8.97
CA GLN A 37 -9.33 -4.38 10.44
C GLN A 37 -8.30 -3.40 11.00
N LYS A 38 -7.06 -3.43 10.49
CA LYS A 38 -5.98 -2.53 10.90
C LYS A 38 -6.33 -1.08 10.58
N ALA A 39 -6.82 -0.80 9.38
CA ALA A 39 -7.23 0.55 8.99
C ALA A 39 -8.41 1.08 9.81
N ALA A 40 -9.41 0.23 10.09
CA ALA A 40 -10.54 0.61 10.94
C ALA A 40 -10.07 0.97 12.36
N ALA A 41 -9.23 0.14 12.98
CA ALA A 41 -8.67 0.40 14.30
C ALA A 41 -7.82 1.67 14.33
N ALA A 42 -7.00 1.92 13.29
CA ALA A 42 -6.20 3.13 13.15
C ALA A 42 -7.10 4.38 13.03
N GLN A 43 -8.15 4.33 12.21
CA GLN A 43 -9.09 5.45 12.06
C GLN A 43 -9.90 5.72 13.33
N GLU A 44 -10.32 4.67 14.05
CA GLU A 44 -11.08 4.80 15.31
C GLU A 44 -10.23 5.37 16.45
N SER A 45 -8.94 5.03 16.49
CA SER A 45 -8.00 5.50 17.51
C SER A 45 -7.37 6.86 17.19
N GLY A 46 -7.74 7.49 16.07
CA GLY A 46 -7.20 8.79 15.65
C GLY A 46 -5.76 8.72 15.15
N VAL A 47 -5.27 7.55 14.74
CA VAL A 47 -3.91 7.40 14.20
C VAL A 47 -3.71 8.31 12.99
N PHE A 48 -4.69 8.37 12.09
CA PHE A 48 -4.58 9.15 10.86
C PHE A 48 -4.72 10.67 11.06
N ASP A 49 -5.18 11.13 12.23
CA ASP A 49 -5.38 12.56 12.52
C ASP A 49 -4.05 13.35 12.44
N ALA A 50 -2.92 12.69 12.67
CA ALA A 50 -1.59 13.30 12.60
C ALA A 50 -1.08 13.50 11.16
N GLU A 51 -1.60 12.74 10.20
CA GLU A 51 -1.14 12.72 8.79
C GLU A 51 -2.17 13.26 7.79
N ILE A 52 -3.45 13.35 8.17
CA ILE A 52 -4.52 13.90 7.33
C ILE A 52 -4.64 15.42 7.52
N THR A 53 -4.63 16.15 6.40
CA THR A 53 -5.09 17.54 6.33
C THR A 53 -6.51 17.56 5.77
N PRO A 54 -7.52 18.06 6.51
CA PRO A 54 -8.91 18.05 6.04
C PRO A 54 -9.14 18.87 4.75
N VAL A 55 -10.02 18.38 3.89
CA VAL A 55 -10.47 19.08 2.68
C VAL A 55 -11.86 19.68 2.92
N THR A 56 -11.98 21.00 2.74
CA THR A 56 -13.27 21.70 2.87
C THR A 56 -13.99 21.75 1.53
N ILE A 57 -15.14 21.10 1.43
CA ILE A 57 -15.97 21.02 0.23
C ILE A 57 -17.14 21.99 0.36
N GLN A 58 -17.18 22.99 -0.53
CA GLN A 58 -18.25 23.98 -0.55
C GLN A 58 -19.57 23.38 -1.06
N ARG A 59 -20.68 23.66 -0.36
CA ARG A 59 -22.02 23.15 -0.71
C ARG A 59 -22.99 24.31 -0.89
N ARG A 60 -23.81 24.26 -1.95
CA ARG A 60 -24.75 25.34 -2.27
C ARG A 60 -25.84 25.43 -1.18
N LYS A 61 -25.97 26.61 -0.55
CA LYS A 61 -26.96 26.91 0.51
C LYS A 61 -26.89 25.96 1.72
N GLN A 62 -25.73 25.38 2.00
CA GLN A 62 -25.48 24.50 3.13
C GLN A 62 -24.10 24.81 3.72
N GLU A 63 -23.89 24.46 4.98
CA GLU A 63 -22.54 24.54 5.58
C GLU A 63 -21.53 23.69 4.79
N PRO A 64 -20.26 24.12 4.67
CA PRO A 64 -19.21 23.33 4.03
C PRO A 64 -19.08 21.93 4.67
N LEU A 65 -18.81 20.91 3.85
CA LEU A 65 -18.46 19.59 4.34
C LEU A 65 -16.95 19.55 4.62
N ILE A 66 -16.57 19.16 5.83
CA ILE A 66 -15.17 18.91 6.18
C ILE A 66 -14.88 17.42 5.97
N PHE A 67 -14.13 17.11 4.92
CA PHE A 67 -13.68 15.75 4.62
C PHE A 67 -12.33 15.50 5.32
N ALA A 68 -12.33 14.67 6.36
CA ALA A 68 -11.18 14.47 7.25
C ALA A 68 -10.92 12.99 7.60
N LYS A 69 -11.60 12.07 6.92
CA LYS A 69 -11.51 10.62 7.18
C LYS A 69 -11.44 9.88 5.85
N ASP A 70 -10.69 8.80 5.83
CA ASP A 70 -10.60 7.95 4.64
C ASP A 70 -11.95 7.26 4.40
N GLU A 71 -12.45 7.34 3.17
CA GLU A 71 -13.80 6.90 2.82
C GLU A 71 -13.87 5.49 2.23
N HIS A 72 -12.72 4.89 1.89
CA HIS A 72 -12.67 3.59 1.21
C HIS A 72 -12.79 2.38 2.17
N LEU A 73 -12.68 2.62 3.48
CA LEU A 73 -12.81 1.57 4.49
C LEU A 73 -14.19 0.91 4.41
N ARG A 74 -14.22 -0.41 4.57
CA ARG A 74 -15.46 -1.19 4.57
C ARG A 74 -15.43 -2.24 5.66
N ALA A 75 -16.51 -2.29 6.45
CA ALA A 75 -16.76 -3.42 7.32
C ALA A 75 -16.95 -4.68 6.45
N THR A 76 -16.20 -5.73 6.74
CA THR A 76 -16.24 -6.98 5.98
C THR A 76 -16.00 -8.19 6.89
N SER A 77 -16.15 -9.39 6.33
CA SER A 77 -15.85 -10.66 6.98
C SER A 77 -15.19 -11.61 5.99
N LEU A 78 -14.47 -12.62 6.48
CA LEU A 78 -13.88 -13.65 5.62
C LEU A 78 -14.95 -14.38 4.80
N GLU A 79 -16.13 -14.63 5.36
CA GLU A 79 -17.26 -15.23 4.65
C GLU A 79 -17.75 -14.34 3.49
N ALA A 80 -17.88 -13.03 3.74
CA ALA A 80 -18.28 -12.08 2.71
C ALA A 80 -17.23 -11.99 1.58
N LEU A 81 -15.95 -11.99 1.93
CA LEU A 81 -14.84 -11.98 0.96
C LEU A 81 -14.81 -13.26 0.13
N ALA A 82 -14.94 -14.43 0.77
CA ALA A 82 -14.96 -15.73 0.09
C ALA A 82 -16.11 -15.85 -0.91
N GLY A 83 -17.25 -15.20 -0.66
CA GLY A 83 -18.41 -15.17 -1.56
C GLY A 83 -18.22 -14.33 -2.83
N LEU A 84 -17.16 -13.52 -2.93
CA LEU A 84 -16.92 -12.67 -4.09
C LEU A 84 -16.39 -13.45 -5.29
N ARG A 85 -16.90 -13.12 -6.47
CA ARG A 85 -16.43 -13.67 -7.75
C ARG A 85 -15.14 -12.97 -8.19
N GLY A 86 -14.28 -13.71 -8.91
CA GLY A 86 -13.09 -13.15 -9.54
C GLY A 86 -13.43 -12.05 -10.56
N ILE A 87 -12.56 -11.02 -10.64
CA ILE A 87 -12.73 -9.88 -11.55
C ILE A 87 -12.44 -10.27 -12.99
N VAL A 88 -11.39 -11.06 -13.20
CA VAL A 88 -10.91 -11.45 -14.54
C VAL A 88 -11.67 -12.66 -15.07
N ARG A 89 -11.78 -13.69 -14.24
CA ARG A 89 -12.46 -14.95 -14.54
C ARG A 89 -13.25 -15.42 -13.31
N PRO A 90 -14.41 -16.11 -13.46
CA PRO A 90 -15.26 -16.48 -12.33
C PRO A 90 -14.57 -17.37 -11.27
N ASP A 91 -13.65 -18.23 -11.71
CA ASP A 91 -12.83 -19.14 -10.92
C ASP A 91 -11.47 -18.53 -10.52
N GLY A 92 -11.27 -17.22 -10.78
CA GLY A 92 -10.08 -16.47 -10.44
C GLY A 92 -9.98 -16.16 -8.94
N THR A 93 -8.78 -15.78 -8.52
CA THR A 93 -8.47 -15.50 -7.12
C THR A 93 -8.57 -14.01 -6.76
N VAL A 94 -8.43 -13.13 -7.75
CA VAL A 94 -8.45 -11.68 -7.56
C VAL A 94 -9.89 -11.16 -7.61
N THR A 95 -10.34 -10.54 -6.53
CA THR A 95 -11.70 -10.02 -6.37
C THR A 95 -11.71 -8.55 -6.02
N ALA A 96 -12.88 -7.91 -6.07
CA ALA A 96 -13.05 -6.54 -5.56
C ALA A 96 -12.79 -6.43 -4.04
N GLY A 97 -12.83 -7.55 -3.31
CA GLY A 97 -12.59 -7.60 -1.88
C GLY A 97 -11.11 -7.58 -1.51
N ASN A 98 -10.26 -8.18 -2.35
CA ASN A 98 -8.82 -8.36 -2.12
C ASN A 98 -7.92 -7.54 -3.06
N ALA A 99 -8.51 -6.57 -3.75
CA ALA A 99 -7.85 -5.54 -4.54
C ALA A 99 -8.13 -4.14 -3.96
N SER A 100 -7.22 -3.19 -4.19
CA SER A 100 -7.50 -1.77 -3.93
C SER A 100 -8.49 -1.21 -4.95
N GLY A 101 -9.24 -0.18 -4.55
CA GLY A 101 -10.09 0.59 -5.46
C GLY A 101 -9.35 1.62 -6.32
N VAL A 102 -10.12 2.34 -7.13
CA VAL A 102 -9.69 3.60 -7.75
C VAL A 102 -10.14 4.74 -6.84
N ASN A 103 -9.22 5.63 -6.48
CA ASN A 103 -9.44 6.62 -5.44
C ASN A 103 -8.81 7.97 -5.81
N ASP A 104 -9.32 9.02 -5.17
CA ASP A 104 -8.79 10.37 -5.25
C ASP A 104 -7.99 10.71 -3.99
N GLY A 105 -6.87 11.40 -4.16
CA GLY A 105 -6.02 11.81 -3.04
C GLY A 105 -4.74 12.50 -3.51
N ALA A 106 -4.15 13.29 -2.61
CA ALA A 106 -2.88 13.96 -2.81
C ALA A 106 -2.03 13.85 -1.54
N CYS A 107 -0.71 13.81 -1.71
CA CYS A 107 0.24 13.78 -0.62
C CYS A 107 1.48 14.57 -1.04
N ALA A 108 2.05 15.34 -0.11
CA ALA A 108 3.25 16.14 -0.34
C ALA A 108 4.23 15.94 0.81
N LEU A 109 5.53 15.89 0.46
CA LEU A 109 6.63 15.80 1.39
C LEU A 109 7.58 16.99 1.17
N LEU A 110 8.04 17.59 2.26
CA LEU A 110 9.09 18.60 2.19
C LEU A 110 10.45 17.94 2.38
N LEU A 111 11.32 18.03 1.37
CA LEU A 111 12.70 17.57 1.45
C LEU A 111 13.63 18.78 1.51
N ALA A 112 14.61 18.72 2.41
CA ALA A 112 15.63 19.74 2.56
C ALA A 112 16.98 19.08 2.86
N THR A 113 18.07 19.74 2.45
CA THR A 113 19.39 19.43 2.99
C THR A 113 19.46 19.84 4.46
N GLU A 114 20.41 19.30 5.22
CA GLU A 114 20.59 19.68 6.64
C GLU A 114 20.85 21.19 6.79
N ALA A 115 21.63 21.78 5.87
CA ALA A 115 21.87 23.23 5.84
C ALA A 115 20.59 24.04 5.60
N ALA A 116 19.79 23.67 4.60
CA ALA A 116 18.53 24.38 4.31
C ALA A 116 17.52 24.20 5.45
N ALA A 117 17.47 23.03 6.08
CA ALA A 117 16.62 22.79 7.24
C ALA A 117 17.02 23.71 8.42
N ALA A 118 18.32 23.81 8.72
CA ALA A 118 18.82 24.69 9.78
C ALA A 118 18.53 26.18 9.48
N GLU A 119 18.80 26.63 8.25
CA GLU A 119 18.57 28.02 7.83
C GLU A 119 17.09 28.43 7.93
N ASN A 120 16.18 27.51 7.62
CA ASN A 120 14.74 27.76 7.63
C ASN A 120 14.05 27.37 8.95
N GLY A 121 14.81 26.99 10.00
CA GLY A 121 14.26 26.58 11.29
C GLY A 121 13.35 25.35 11.22
N LEU A 122 13.57 24.47 10.25
CA LEU A 122 12.80 23.23 10.06
C LEU A 122 13.29 22.14 11.01
N VAL A 123 12.38 21.30 11.48
CA VAL A 123 12.70 20.11 12.28
C VAL A 123 12.70 18.87 11.37
N PRO A 124 13.86 18.26 11.07
CA PRO A 124 13.91 17.04 10.27
C PRO A 124 13.15 15.90 10.94
N LYS A 125 12.30 15.21 10.18
CA LYS A 125 11.50 14.07 10.68
C LYS A 125 12.08 12.71 10.33
N ALA A 126 12.78 12.61 9.20
CA ALA A 126 13.41 11.37 8.73
C ALA A 126 14.59 11.71 7.81
N ARG A 127 15.44 10.72 7.55
CA ARG A 127 16.53 10.79 6.57
C ARG A 127 16.29 9.74 5.48
N VAL A 128 16.36 10.15 4.22
CA VAL A 128 16.33 9.21 3.08
C VAL A 128 17.69 8.53 2.98
N LEU A 129 17.73 7.21 3.23
CA LEU A 129 18.97 6.43 3.15
C LEU A 129 19.28 5.94 1.74
N GLY A 130 18.25 5.64 0.94
CA GLY A 130 18.42 5.18 -0.42
C GLY A 130 17.08 5.00 -1.15
N MET A 131 17.16 4.90 -2.48
CA MET A 131 16.04 4.59 -3.35
C MET A 131 16.56 3.69 -4.47
N ALA A 132 15.80 2.66 -4.83
CA ALA A 132 16.13 1.80 -5.96
C ALA A 132 14.90 1.50 -6.79
N THR A 133 15.13 1.25 -8.08
CA THR A 133 14.13 0.78 -9.03
C THR A 133 14.60 -0.53 -9.67
N ALA A 134 13.64 -1.36 -10.04
CA ALA A 134 13.83 -2.62 -10.76
C ALA A 134 12.73 -2.79 -11.81
N GLY A 135 13.08 -3.46 -12.91
CA GLY A 135 12.13 -3.86 -13.95
C GLY A 135 11.88 -5.36 -13.89
N VAL A 136 10.62 -5.76 -14.10
CA VAL A 136 10.19 -7.16 -14.24
C VAL A 136 9.33 -7.28 -15.51
N ALA A 137 8.97 -8.51 -15.90
CA ALA A 137 8.08 -8.70 -17.03
C ALA A 137 6.70 -8.04 -16.77
N PRO A 138 6.10 -7.31 -17.73
CA PRO A 138 4.84 -6.60 -17.52
C PRO A 138 3.69 -7.47 -17.00
N ARG A 139 3.61 -8.73 -17.44
CA ARG A 139 2.57 -9.68 -16.99
C ARG A 139 2.61 -10.02 -15.49
N ILE A 140 3.72 -9.73 -14.80
CA ILE A 140 3.89 -9.89 -13.33
C ILE A 140 4.29 -8.57 -12.67
N MET A 141 3.86 -7.42 -13.20
CA MET A 141 4.31 -6.11 -12.72
C MET A 141 4.22 -5.93 -11.18
N GLY A 142 3.22 -6.54 -10.54
CA GLY A 142 3.02 -6.50 -9.09
C GLY A 142 4.19 -7.10 -8.28
N PHE A 143 5.02 -7.95 -8.87
CA PHE A 143 6.20 -8.52 -8.23
C PHE A 143 7.42 -7.58 -8.23
N GLY A 144 7.36 -6.46 -8.96
CA GLY A 144 8.43 -5.47 -9.05
C GLY A 144 9.04 -4.98 -7.72
N PRO A 145 8.27 -4.86 -6.62
CA PRO A 145 8.84 -4.46 -5.33
C PRO A 145 9.93 -5.41 -4.81
N ALA A 146 9.84 -6.72 -5.05
CA ALA A 146 10.79 -7.67 -4.47
C ALA A 146 12.25 -7.46 -4.94
N PRO A 147 12.57 -7.40 -6.26
CA PRO A 147 13.92 -7.05 -6.70
C PRO A 147 14.31 -5.59 -6.36
N ALA A 148 13.35 -4.65 -6.28
CA ALA A 148 13.64 -3.27 -5.88
C ALA A 148 14.08 -3.18 -4.40
N CYS A 149 13.40 -3.92 -3.51
CA CYS A 149 13.75 -4.04 -2.10
C CYS A 149 15.15 -4.65 -1.91
N ARG A 150 15.45 -5.78 -2.57
CA ARG A 150 16.80 -6.37 -2.51
C ARG A 150 17.89 -5.39 -2.96
N LYS A 151 17.61 -4.65 -4.04
CA LYS A 151 18.56 -3.66 -4.58
C LYS A 151 18.78 -2.49 -3.62
N VAL A 152 17.74 -1.92 -3.02
CA VAL A 152 17.91 -0.80 -2.07
C VAL A 152 18.61 -1.25 -0.78
N LEU A 153 18.29 -2.43 -0.26
CA LEU A 153 18.95 -3.01 0.91
C LEU A 153 20.45 -3.23 0.68
N ALA A 154 20.81 -3.77 -0.49
CA ALA A 154 22.21 -3.91 -0.88
C ALA A 154 22.92 -2.56 -1.03
N LEU A 155 22.26 -1.53 -1.59
CA LEU A 155 22.82 -0.19 -1.75
C LEU A 155 23.07 0.52 -0.42
N THR A 156 22.20 0.31 0.57
CA THR A 156 22.30 0.96 1.89
C THR A 156 23.10 0.13 2.90
N GLY A 157 23.43 -1.13 2.57
CA GLY A 157 24.07 -2.05 3.51
C GLY A 157 23.15 -2.49 4.65
N LEU A 158 21.83 -2.41 4.46
CA LEU A 158 20.82 -2.78 5.44
C LEU A 158 20.22 -4.16 5.13
N THR A 159 19.57 -4.72 6.14
CA THR A 159 18.84 -5.99 6.05
C THR A 159 17.35 -5.78 6.39
N LEU A 160 16.49 -6.72 5.99
CA LEU A 160 15.06 -6.66 6.33
C LEU A 160 14.81 -6.73 7.83
N ASP A 161 15.68 -7.40 8.58
CA ASP A 161 15.56 -7.51 10.05
C ASP A 161 15.81 -6.17 10.75
N GLN A 162 16.40 -5.19 10.07
CA GLN A 162 16.61 -3.83 10.58
C GLN A 162 15.46 -2.88 10.24
N MET A 163 14.42 -3.34 9.54
CA MET A 163 13.24 -2.53 9.26
C MET A 163 12.24 -2.69 10.39
N ASP A 164 11.94 -1.62 11.13
CA ASP A 164 10.93 -1.63 12.20
C ASP A 164 9.51 -1.52 11.63
N VAL A 165 9.35 -0.85 10.49
CA VAL A 165 8.09 -0.66 9.76
C VAL A 165 8.33 -0.89 8.27
N ILE A 166 7.41 -1.61 7.64
CA ILE A 166 7.42 -1.90 6.20
C ILE A 166 6.07 -1.46 5.62
N GLU A 167 6.08 -0.42 4.81
CA GLU A 167 4.91 0.00 4.03
C GLU A 167 5.02 -0.58 2.61
N LEU A 168 4.28 -1.65 2.36
CA LEU A 168 4.17 -2.33 1.08
C LEU A 168 2.81 -2.01 0.46
N ASN A 169 2.80 -1.31 -0.69
CA ASN A 169 1.53 -0.98 -1.36
C ASN A 169 0.72 -2.24 -1.69
N GLU A 170 -0.57 -2.22 -1.34
CA GLU A 170 -1.48 -3.34 -1.55
C GLU A 170 -2.35 -3.11 -2.79
N ALA A 171 -1.77 -3.02 -3.98
CA ALA A 171 -2.58 -2.90 -5.20
C ALA A 171 -3.51 -4.12 -5.35
N PHE A 172 -2.95 -5.30 -5.05
CA PHE A 172 -3.66 -6.56 -4.93
C PHE A 172 -3.03 -7.39 -3.80
N ALA A 173 -3.84 -8.15 -3.07
CA ALA A 173 -3.31 -9.05 -2.04
C ALA A 173 -2.37 -10.11 -2.63
N ALA A 174 -2.68 -10.62 -3.83
CA ALA A 174 -1.86 -11.59 -4.55
C ALA A 174 -0.38 -11.16 -4.65
N GLN A 175 -0.14 -9.96 -5.19
CA GLN A 175 1.23 -9.46 -5.29
C GLN A 175 1.83 -9.10 -3.93
N GLY A 176 1.02 -8.64 -2.98
CA GLY A 176 1.53 -8.27 -1.65
C GLY A 176 2.19 -9.48 -0.99
N LEU A 177 1.45 -10.60 -0.97
CA LEU A 177 1.90 -11.88 -0.46
C LEU A 177 3.08 -12.45 -1.26
N ALA A 178 3.04 -12.40 -2.59
CA ALA A 178 4.15 -12.87 -3.42
C ALA A 178 5.47 -12.14 -3.10
N VAL A 179 5.42 -10.81 -2.95
CA VAL A 179 6.58 -9.99 -2.57
C VAL A 179 7.05 -10.34 -1.15
N MET A 180 6.13 -10.44 -0.18
CA MET A 180 6.47 -10.78 1.21
C MET A 180 7.16 -12.14 1.31
N ARG A 181 6.57 -13.18 0.70
CA ARG A 181 7.12 -14.55 0.72
C ARG A 181 8.48 -14.62 0.03
N ASP A 182 8.66 -13.93 -1.10
CA ASP A 182 9.96 -13.86 -1.81
C ASP A 182 11.06 -13.12 -1.02
N LEU A 183 10.66 -12.16 -0.19
CA LEU A 183 11.55 -11.45 0.74
C LEU A 183 11.75 -12.20 2.07
N GLY A 184 11.10 -13.36 2.27
CA GLY A 184 11.21 -14.15 3.50
C GLY A 184 10.42 -13.60 4.68
N LEU A 185 9.44 -12.72 4.43
CA LEU A 185 8.53 -12.19 5.44
C LEU A 185 7.32 -13.13 5.61
N ALA A 186 6.86 -13.30 6.84
CA ALA A 186 5.62 -14.01 7.12
C ALA A 186 4.40 -13.21 6.60
N ASP A 187 3.37 -13.89 6.10
CA ASP A 187 2.13 -13.28 5.59
C ASP A 187 1.42 -12.36 6.63
N ASP A 188 1.72 -12.52 7.91
CA ASP A 188 1.20 -11.74 9.03
C ASP A 188 2.26 -10.96 9.82
N ASP A 189 3.43 -10.72 9.21
CA ASP A 189 4.49 -9.92 9.83
C ASP A 189 3.94 -8.58 10.34
N VAL A 190 4.06 -8.36 11.65
CA VAL A 190 3.48 -7.21 12.36
C VAL A 190 4.08 -5.88 11.91
N ARG A 191 5.25 -5.90 11.28
CA ARG A 191 5.93 -4.71 10.74
C ARG A 191 5.32 -4.26 9.43
N VAL A 192 4.62 -5.14 8.71
CA VAL A 192 4.04 -4.84 7.39
C VAL A 192 2.66 -4.21 7.53
N ASN A 193 2.53 -3.00 6.99
CA ASN A 193 1.30 -2.20 6.93
C ASN A 193 0.54 -2.22 8.28
N PRO A 194 1.15 -1.78 9.40
CA PRO A 194 0.57 -1.94 10.73
C PRO A 194 -0.78 -1.21 10.90
N ASN A 195 -1.00 -0.15 10.09
CA ASN A 195 -2.23 0.63 10.08
C ASN A 195 -3.15 0.30 8.89
N GLY A 196 -2.93 -0.85 8.24
CA GLY A 196 -3.62 -1.24 7.01
C GLY A 196 -2.98 -0.62 5.77
N GLY A 197 -3.50 -0.97 4.59
CA GLY A 197 -2.92 -0.56 3.32
C GLY A 197 -3.98 -0.21 2.26
N ALA A 198 -3.56 -0.20 1.00
CA ALA A 198 -4.38 0.31 -0.10
C ALA A 198 -5.66 -0.51 -0.38
N ILE A 199 -5.75 -1.77 0.07
CA ILE A 199 -7.01 -2.53 -0.01
C ILE A 199 -8.11 -1.86 0.84
N ALA A 200 -7.73 -1.28 1.98
CA ALA A 200 -8.64 -0.59 2.88
C ALA A 200 -8.70 0.93 2.64
N LEU A 201 -7.57 1.56 2.41
CA LEU A 201 -7.43 3.01 2.29
C LEU A 201 -7.63 3.53 0.86
N GLY A 202 -7.59 2.64 -0.13
CA GLY A 202 -7.64 3.00 -1.54
C GLY A 202 -6.28 3.33 -2.16
N HIS A 203 -6.28 3.51 -3.48
CA HIS A 203 -5.05 3.66 -4.27
C HIS A 203 -5.10 4.82 -5.29
N PRO A 204 -4.98 6.08 -4.83
CA PRO A 204 -4.72 7.21 -5.73
C PRO A 204 -3.31 7.08 -6.31
N LEU A 205 -3.22 6.61 -7.57
CA LEU A 205 -1.96 6.13 -8.18
C LEU A 205 -0.77 7.08 -7.99
N GLY A 206 -0.95 8.36 -8.34
CA GLY A 206 0.12 9.35 -8.26
C GLY A 206 0.50 9.78 -6.84
N ALA A 207 -0.38 9.59 -5.86
CA ALA A 207 -0.17 10.02 -4.47
C ALA A 207 0.32 8.88 -3.56
N SER A 208 0.04 7.63 -3.92
CA SER A 208 0.25 6.48 -3.03
C SER A 208 1.71 6.28 -2.63
N GLY A 209 2.67 6.54 -3.52
CA GLY A 209 4.09 6.47 -3.17
C GLY A 209 4.49 7.44 -2.05
N ALA A 210 4.04 8.69 -2.13
CA ALA A 210 4.27 9.69 -1.09
C ALA A 210 3.48 9.38 0.20
N ARG A 211 2.24 8.85 0.06
CA ARG A 211 1.42 8.40 1.19
C ARG A 211 2.13 7.32 2.01
N LEU A 212 2.72 6.31 1.36
CA LEU A 212 3.43 5.22 2.04
C LEU A 212 4.64 5.74 2.82
N VAL A 213 5.43 6.64 2.24
CA VAL A 213 6.57 7.26 2.95
C VAL A 213 6.09 8.09 4.14
N THR A 214 4.98 8.82 3.98
CA THR A 214 4.38 9.62 5.06
C THR A 214 3.93 8.73 6.21
N THR A 215 3.13 7.71 5.93
CA THR A 215 2.56 6.84 6.97
C THR A 215 3.67 6.01 7.66
N ALA A 216 4.69 5.53 6.93
CA ALA A 216 5.86 4.88 7.51
C ALA A 216 6.60 5.81 8.48
N MET A 217 6.85 7.06 8.08
CA MET A 217 7.48 8.06 8.95
C MET A 217 6.65 8.28 10.21
N TYR A 218 5.34 8.55 10.09
CA TYR A 218 4.48 8.77 11.25
C TYR A 218 4.40 7.56 12.17
N GLN A 219 4.41 6.34 11.62
CA GLN A 219 4.43 5.12 12.43
C GLN A 219 5.74 4.99 13.21
N LEU A 220 6.90 5.23 12.58
CA LEU A 220 8.21 5.19 13.25
C LEU A 220 8.34 6.23 14.38
N HIS A 221 7.64 7.36 14.31
CA HIS A 221 7.63 8.35 15.40
C HIS A 221 6.75 7.93 16.59
N ARG A 222 5.87 6.93 16.42
CA ARG A 222 4.97 6.42 17.48
C ARG A 222 5.57 5.24 18.25
N THR A 223 6.49 4.51 17.64
CA THR A 223 7.10 3.27 18.16
C THR A 223 8.53 3.51 18.62
#